data_AF-A0A960EIH3-F1
#
_entry.id   AF-A0A960EIH3-F1
#
_cell.length_a   1.000
_cell.length_b   1.000
_cell.length_c   1.000
_cell.angle_alpha   90.00
_cell.angle_beta   90.00
_cell.angle_gamma   90.00
#
_symmetry.space_group_name_H-M   'P 1'
#
loop_
_entity.id
_entity.type
_entity.pdbx_description
1 polymer ?
#
loop_
_entity_poly.entity_id
_entity_poly.type
_entity_poly.pdbx_seq_one_letter_code
_entity_poly.pdbx_strand_id
1 'polypeptide(L)'
;MQLSQVNAAPIDGLIRELWDRGGTDIHIAAGTTAMLRIDGELTPARTSPILSASDIEALATAMLPPEMQEMFLADSQLDFSFSWGDVTRFRGNVFRQQGAVGMALRAIPYEIPTMEELLLPPVLGDLCRRRQGLVLMTG
;
A
#
# COMPACT_ATOMS: atom_id res chain seq x y z
N MET A 1 6.03 -3.41 24.86
CA MET A 1 6.99 -3.08 23.79
C MET A 1 6.18 -2.40 22.70
N GLN A 2 6.29 -1.07 22.60
CA GLN A 2 5.54 -0.29 21.62
C GLN A 2 6.13 -0.63 20.25
N LEU A 3 5.37 -1.30 19.38
CA LEU A 3 5.80 -1.58 18.01
C LEU A 3 6.14 -0.24 17.36
N SER A 4 7.37 -0.11 16.86
CA SER A 4 7.78 1.11 16.20
C SER A 4 6.94 1.26 14.93
N GLN A 5 6.17 2.36 14.85
CA GLN A 5 5.21 2.55 13.78
C GLN A 5 5.88 3.21 12.58
N VAL A 6 5.50 2.77 11.39
CA VAL A 6 5.87 3.42 10.13
C VAL A 6 5.32 4.85 10.11
N ASN A 7 6.18 5.79 9.75
CA ASN A 7 5.86 7.21 9.68
C ASN A 7 5.30 7.57 8.30
N ALA A 8 3.99 7.84 8.23
CA ALA A 8 3.32 8.20 6.97
C ALA A 8 3.44 9.69 6.60
N ALA A 9 3.94 10.56 7.50
CA ALA A 9 3.98 12.01 7.27
C ALA A 9 4.68 12.44 5.97
N PRO A 10 5.80 11.81 5.54
CA PRO A 10 6.50 12.20 4.31
C PRO A 10 5.67 12.03 3.02
N ILE A 11 4.67 11.14 3.01
CA ILE A 11 3.83 10.83 1.85
C ILE A 11 2.37 11.24 2.05
N ASP A 12 2.08 11.98 3.11
CA ASP A 12 0.72 12.34 3.51
C ASP A 12 -0.03 13.13 2.41
N GLY A 13 0.67 13.96 1.63
CA GLY A 13 0.11 14.62 0.44
C GLY A 13 -0.31 13.65 -0.66
N LEU A 14 0.49 12.61 -0.93
CA LEU A 14 0.18 11.56 -1.90
C LEU A 14 -1.01 10.72 -1.44
N ILE A 15 -1.08 10.40 -0.15
CA ILE A 15 -2.19 9.62 0.42
C ILE A 15 -3.50 10.39 0.28
N ARG A 16 -3.51 11.69 0.62
CA ARG A 16 -4.70 12.55 0.41
C ARG A 16 -5.12 12.59 -1.04
N GLU A 17 -4.17 12.82 -1.95
CA GLU A 17 -4.50 12.87 -3.37
C GLU A 17 -5.05 11.53 -3.89
N LEU A 18 -4.47 10.40 -3.48
CA LEU A 18 -5.00 9.08 -3.80
C LEU A 18 -6.44 8.93 -3.32
N TRP A 19 -6.69 9.28 -2.05
CA TRP A 19 -8.01 9.15 -1.43
C TRP A 19 -9.06 10.03 -2.12
N ASP A 20 -8.76 11.31 -2.32
CA ASP A 20 -9.66 12.29 -2.94
C ASP A 20 -10.04 11.91 -4.38
N ARG A 21 -9.16 11.17 -5.06
CA ARG A 21 -9.35 10.70 -6.44
C ARG A 21 -9.87 9.26 -6.52
N GLY A 22 -10.21 8.61 -5.40
CA GLY A 22 -10.71 7.24 -5.38
C GLY A 22 -9.69 6.19 -5.85
N GLY A 23 -8.40 6.46 -5.67
CA GLY A 23 -7.31 5.58 -6.10
C GLY A 23 -7.07 4.39 -5.17
N THR A 24 -6.34 3.39 -5.68
CA THR A 24 -6.10 2.11 -5.00
C THR A 24 -4.64 1.85 -4.66
N ASP A 25 -3.70 2.29 -5.50
CA ASP A 25 -2.27 2.09 -5.30
C ASP A 25 -1.47 3.39 -5.52
N ILE A 26 -0.38 3.55 -4.76
CA ILE A 26 0.67 4.56 -4.99
C ILE A 26 1.94 3.80 -5.38
N HIS A 27 2.54 4.20 -6.50
CA HIS A 27 3.81 3.67 -6.99
C HIS A 27 4.86 4.78 -7.03
N ILE A 28 6.01 4.53 -6.41
CA ILE A 28 7.12 5.46 -6.32
C ILE A 28 8.35 4.80 -6.93
N ALA A 29 8.90 5.44 -7.96
CA ALA A 29 10.08 4.96 -8.67
C ALA A 29 10.95 6.15 -9.11
N ALA A 30 12.26 5.93 -9.21
CA ALA A 30 13.21 6.97 -9.59
C ALA A 30 13.01 7.41 -11.05
N GLY A 31 13.24 8.70 -11.32
CA GLY A 31 13.17 9.28 -12.66
C GLY A 31 11.76 9.67 -13.12
N THR A 32 10.75 9.51 -12.28
CA THR A 32 9.36 9.93 -12.55
C THR A 32 8.73 10.54 -11.31
N THR A 33 7.61 11.23 -11.50
CA THR A 33 6.70 11.55 -10.38
C THR A 33 6.03 10.28 -9.85
N ALA A 34 5.55 10.32 -8.61
CA ALA A 34 4.74 9.23 -8.07
C ALA A 34 3.50 8.99 -8.95
N MET A 35 3.15 7.72 -9.12
CA MET A 35 2.02 7.30 -9.93
C MET A 35 0.91 6.77 -9.03
N LEU A 36 -0.33 7.17 -9.28
CA LEU A 36 -1.52 6.73 -8.59
C LEU A 36 -2.31 5.81 -9.50
N ARG A 37 -2.72 4.64 -9.00
CA ARG A 37 -3.67 3.78 -9.70
C ARG A 37 -5.09 4.24 -9.43
N ILE A 38 -5.81 4.68 -10.45
CA ILE A 38 -7.18 5.14 -10.39
C ILE A 38 -7.96 4.40 -11.47
N ASP A 39 -9.06 3.75 -11.08
CA ASP A 39 -9.89 2.94 -11.98
C ASP A 39 -9.08 1.93 -12.82
N GLY A 40 -8.01 1.38 -12.23
CA GLY A 40 -7.12 0.41 -12.87
C GLY A 40 -5.94 1.00 -13.63
N GLU A 41 -5.98 2.29 -13.99
CA GLU A 41 -4.94 2.96 -14.78
C GLU A 41 -3.93 3.74 -13.91
N LEU A 42 -2.67 3.80 -14.35
CA LEU A 42 -1.64 4.59 -13.69
C LEU A 42 -1.68 6.04 -14.18
N THR A 43 -1.90 6.97 -13.25
CA THR A 43 -1.94 8.40 -13.52
C THR A 43 -0.88 9.12 -12.68
N PRO A 44 -0.19 10.15 -13.20
CA PRO A 44 0.73 10.95 -12.41
C PRO A 44 0.06 11.63 -11.21
N ALA A 45 0.74 11.66 -10.06
CA ALA A 45 0.36 12.46 -8.92
C ALA A 45 0.63 13.95 -9.20
N ARG A 46 -0.29 14.82 -8.81
CA ARG A 46 -0.18 16.28 -8.96
C ARG A 46 0.67 16.90 -7.87
N THR A 47 0.69 16.27 -6.71
CA THR A 47 1.38 16.73 -5.50
C THR A 47 2.84 16.30 -5.40
N SER A 48 3.36 15.59 -6.41
CA SER A 48 4.69 14.98 -6.37
C SER A 48 5.63 15.51 -7.46
N PRO A 49 6.85 15.95 -7.11
CA PRO A 49 7.88 16.26 -8.09
C PRO A 49 8.39 14.98 -8.76
N ILE A 50 9.24 15.13 -9.77
CA ILE A 50 10.06 14.01 -10.27
C ILE A 50 11.01 13.60 -9.15
N LEU A 51 11.02 12.33 -8.79
CA LEU A 51 11.81 11.79 -7.68
C LEU A 51 13.13 11.20 -8.20
N SER A 52 14.24 11.60 -7.59
CA SER A 52 15.54 10.96 -7.81
C SER A 52 15.69 9.71 -6.94
N ALA A 53 16.69 8.87 -7.24
CA ALA A 53 16.99 7.70 -6.41
C ALA A 53 17.33 8.10 -4.95
N SER A 54 18.04 9.21 -4.75
CA SER A 54 18.35 9.74 -3.42
C SER A 54 17.11 10.23 -2.68
N ASP A 55 16.15 10.84 -3.38
CA ASP A 55 14.90 11.28 -2.76
C ASP A 55 14.11 10.09 -2.21
N ILE A 56 14.08 8.98 -2.95
CA ILE A 56 13.33 7.78 -2.56
C ILE A 56 14.04 7.03 -1.42
N GLU A 57 15.38 6.98 -1.42
CA GLU A 57 16.16 6.45 -0.28
C GLU A 57 15.90 7.25 1.00
N ALA A 58 15.92 8.59 0.91
CA ALA A 58 15.60 9.46 2.03
C ALA A 58 14.15 9.27 2.49
N LEU A 59 13.22 9.09 1.54
CA LEU A 59 11.81 8.83 1.81
C LEU A 59 11.62 7.51 2.56
N ALA A 60 12.21 6.42 2.08
CA ALA A 60 12.15 5.11 2.73
C ALA A 60 12.75 5.16 4.15
N THR A 61 13.89 5.83 4.32
CA THR A 61 14.54 6.01 5.62
C THR A 61 13.67 6.82 6.59
N ALA A 62 12.99 7.86 6.10
CA ALA A 62 12.10 8.68 6.93
C ALA A 62 10.80 7.97 7.32
N MET A 63 10.35 7.00 6.51
CA MET A 63 9.13 6.23 6.75
C MET A 63 9.36 5.02 7.65
N LEU A 64 10.42 4.24 7.40
CA LEU A 64 10.64 2.97 8.09
C LEU A 64 11.29 3.18 9.46
N PRO A 65 10.84 2.50 10.53
CA PRO A 65 11.57 2.50 11.79
C PRO A 65 12.89 1.71 11.69
N PRO A 66 13.83 1.90 12.64
CA PRO A 66 15.17 1.30 12.56
C PRO A 66 15.19 -0.22 12.34
N GLU A 67 14.33 -0.96 13.04
CA GLU A 67 14.22 -2.42 12.89
C GLU A 67 13.82 -2.85 11.46
N MET A 68 12.91 -2.10 10.82
CA MET A 68 12.51 -2.34 9.45
C MET A 68 13.58 -1.90 8.44
N GLN A 69 14.33 -0.83 8.74
CA GLN A 69 15.46 -0.42 7.91
C GLN A 69 16.54 -1.50 7.87
N GLU A 70 16.87 -2.09 9.02
CA GLU A 70 17.85 -3.19 9.09
C GLU A 70 17.40 -4.40 8.26
N MET A 71 16.13 -4.79 8.37
CA MET A 71 15.55 -5.86 7.54
C MET A 71 15.63 -5.53 6.05
N PHE A 72 15.26 -4.31 5.66
CA PHE A 72 15.32 -3.88 4.27
C PHE A 72 16.75 -3.88 3.72
N LEU A 73 17.74 -3.48 4.52
CA LEU A 73 19.16 -3.51 4.12
C LEU A 73 19.67 -4.94 3.91
N ALA A 74 19.19 -5.91 4.70
CA ALA A 74 19.57 -7.31 4.56
C ALA A 74 18.90 -7.98 3.34
N ASP A 75 17.58 -7.78 3.17
CA ASP A 75 16.78 -8.54 2.22
C ASP A 75 16.53 -7.80 0.89
N SER A 76 16.90 -6.52 0.80
CA SER A 76 16.64 -5.63 -0.36
C SER A 76 15.16 -5.45 -0.70
N GLN A 77 14.25 -5.97 0.12
CA GLN A 77 12.81 -5.77 0.04
C GLN A 77 12.18 -5.94 1.43
N LEU A 78 11.03 -5.30 1.65
CA LEU A 78 10.28 -5.43 2.89
C LEU A 78 8.80 -5.13 2.63
N ASP A 79 7.93 -6.04 3.06
CA ASP A 79 6.50 -5.79 3.20
C ASP A 79 6.19 -5.21 4.59
N PHE A 80 5.39 -4.16 4.64
CA PHE A 80 4.96 -3.52 5.87
C PHE A 80 3.51 -3.04 5.78
N SER A 81 2.96 -2.56 6.89
CA SER A 81 1.63 -1.97 6.91
C SER A 81 1.56 -0.82 7.90
N PHE A 82 0.71 0.16 7.61
CA PHE A 82 0.50 1.32 8.47
C PHE A 82 -0.91 1.87 8.32
N SER A 83 -1.41 2.55 9.34
CA SER A 83 -2.71 3.21 9.31
C SER A 83 -2.55 4.69 8.96
N TRP A 84 -3.47 5.21 8.16
CA TRP A 84 -3.61 6.65 7.92
C TRP A 84 -4.88 7.13 8.63
N GLY A 85 -4.70 7.52 9.90
CA GLY A 85 -5.81 7.77 10.82
C GLY A 85 -6.75 6.56 10.92
N ASP A 86 -8.04 6.84 11.09
CA ASP A 86 -9.12 5.84 11.14
C ASP A 86 -9.82 5.67 9.78
N VAL A 87 -9.23 6.22 8.69
CA VAL A 87 -9.86 6.28 7.36
C VAL A 87 -9.49 5.08 6.50
N THR A 88 -8.20 4.75 6.44
CA THR A 88 -7.70 3.61 5.67
C THR A 88 -6.40 3.08 6.26
N ARG A 89 -6.07 1.83 5.96
CA ARG A 89 -4.74 1.28 6.21
C ARG A 89 -4.06 1.00 4.88
N PHE A 90 -2.74 1.03 4.88
CA PHE A 90 -1.93 0.72 3.72
C PHE A 90 -1.13 -0.55 3.95
N ARG A 91 -1.07 -1.39 2.93
CA ARG A 91 -0.01 -2.39 2.79
C ARG A 91 1.05 -1.81 1.87
N GLY A 92 2.26 -1.67 2.39
CA GLY A 92 3.41 -1.17 1.64
C GLY A 92 4.38 -2.29 1.31
N ASN A 93 5.06 -2.13 0.20
CA ASN A 93 6.26 -2.87 -0.15
C ASN A 93 7.32 -1.85 -0.55
N VAL A 94 8.51 -1.95 0.06
CA VAL A 94 9.71 -1.22 -0.34
C VAL A 94 10.70 -2.23 -0.89
N PHE A 95 11.37 -1.89 -1.98
CA PHE A 95 12.23 -2.82 -2.71
C PHE A 95 13.37 -2.09 -3.43
N ARG A 96 14.45 -2.81 -3.77
CA ARG A 96 15.51 -2.33 -4.65
C ARG A 96 15.31 -2.86 -6.07
N GLN A 97 15.25 -1.97 -7.05
CA GLN A 97 15.17 -2.29 -8.48
C GLN A 97 16.25 -1.52 -9.24
N GLN A 98 17.09 -2.23 -10.00
CA GLN A 98 18.19 -1.64 -10.79
C GLN A 98 19.12 -0.71 -9.96
N GLY A 99 19.35 -1.05 -8.70
CA GLY A 99 20.19 -0.26 -7.79
C GLY A 99 19.52 0.95 -7.13
N ALA A 100 18.26 1.25 -7.47
CA ALA A 100 17.47 2.31 -6.84
C ALA A 100 16.36 1.72 -5.95
N VAL A 101 15.94 2.46 -4.92
CA VAL A 101 14.78 2.09 -4.11
C VAL A 101 13.49 2.47 -4.84
N GLY A 102 12.49 1.62 -4.72
CA GLY A 102 11.11 1.85 -5.13
C GLY A 102 10.15 1.46 -4.02
N MET A 103 8.92 1.97 -4.12
CA MET A 103 7.84 1.61 -3.20
C MET A 103 6.52 1.41 -3.94
N ALA A 104 5.73 0.44 -3.48
CA ALA A 104 4.35 0.23 -3.89
C ALA A 104 3.47 0.16 -2.64
N LEU A 105 2.46 1.02 -2.56
CA LEU A 105 1.55 1.13 -1.43
C LEU A 105 0.13 0.88 -1.91
N ARG A 106 -0.58 -0.06 -1.30
CA ARG A 106 -1.98 -0.34 -1.60
C ARG A 106 -2.87 0.10 -0.46
N ALA A 107 -3.88 0.90 -0.77
CA ALA A 107 -4.93 1.25 0.17
C ALA A 107 -5.81 0.01 0.46
N ILE A 108 -6.12 -0.20 1.73
CA ILE A 108 -7.02 -1.25 2.21
C ILE A 108 -8.12 -0.55 3.02
N PRO A 109 -9.33 -0.44 2.48
CA PRO A 109 -10.46 0.16 3.18
C PRO A 109 -10.72 -0.52 4.54
N TYR A 110 -11.14 0.24 5.55
CA TYR A 110 -11.60 -0.34 6.82
C TYR A 110 -12.99 -0.96 6.69
N GLU A 111 -13.85 -0.36 5.86
CA GLU A 111 -15.16 -0.92 5.56
C GLU A 111 -15.00 -2.16 4.68
N ILE A 112 -15.42 -3.30 5.22
CA ILE A 112 -15.43 -4.57 4.50
C ILE A 112 -16.72 -4.61 3.69
N PRO A 113 -16.65 -4.67 2.34
CA PRO A 113 -17.85 -4.74 1.52
C PRO A 113 -18.72 -5.94 1.88
N THR A 114 -20.03 -5.74 1.83
CA THR A 114 -21.02 -6.79 1.96
C THR A 114 -20.98 -7.72 0.74
N MET A 115 -21.54 -8.92 0.88
CA MET A 115 -21.66 -9.86 -0.25
C MET A 115 -22.49 -9.26 -1.40
N GLU A 116 -23.49 -8.43 -1.10
CA GLU A 116 -24.37 -7.78 -2.07
C GLU A 116 -23.64 -6.70 -2.88
N GLU A 117 -22.84 -5.86 -2.21
CA GLU A 117 -22.02 -4.83 -2.87
C GLU A 117 -20.96 -5.43 -3.80
N LEU A 118 -20.45 -6.61 -3.44
CA LEU A 118 -19.52 -7.37 -4.28
C LEU A 118 -20.22 -8.17 -5.39
N LEU A 119 -21.55 -8.09 -5.51
CA LEU A 119 -22.38 -8.85 -6.46
C LEU A 119 -22.12 -10.36 -6.37
N LEU A 120 -21.83 -10.85 -5.16
CA LEU A 120 -21.53 -12.26 -4.95
C LEU A 120 -22.81 -13.09 -4.96
N PRO A 121 -22.76 -14.32 -5.52
CA PRO A 121 -23.90 -15.22 -5.47
C PRO A 121 -24.30 -15.55 -4.01
N PRO A 122 -25.61 -15.59 -3.68
CA PRO A 122 -26.08 -15.90 -2.33
C PRO A 122 -25.58 -17.23 -1.76
N VAL A 123 -25.25 -18.19 -2.64
CA VAL A 123 -24.67 -19.50 -2.26
C VAL A 123 -23.35 -19.36 -1.50
N LEU A 124 -22.57 -18.28 -1.69
CA LEU A 124 -21.36 -18.05 -0.92
C LEU A 124 -21.68 -17.80 0.56
N GLY A 125 -22.79 -17.14 0.86
CA GLY A 125 -23.29 -16.98 2.23
C GLY A 125 -23.65 -18.31 2.90
N ASP A 126 -24.17 -19.28 2.14
CA ASP A 126 -24.41 -20.64 2.63
C ASP A 126 -23.10 -21.37 2.96
N LEU A 127 -22.05 -21.17 2.16
CA LEU A 127 -20.73 -21.77 2.42
C LEU A 127 -20.16 -21.28 3.75
N CYS A 128 -20.33 -19.99 4.07
CA CYS A 128 -19.90 -19.42 5.36
C CYS A 128 -20.61 -20.04 6.58
N ARG A 129 -21.77 -20.69 6.40
CA ARG A 129 -22.52 -21.36 7.47
C ARG A 129 -22.13 -22.82 7.69
N ARG A 130 -21.28 -23.40 6.83
CA ARG A 130 -20.87 -24.80 6.96
C ARG A 130 -19.99 -24.98 8.19
N ARG A 131 -20.29 -25.99 9.01
CA ARG A 131 -19.52 -26.31 10.24
C ARG A 131 -18.17 -26.96 9.98
N GLN A 132 -17.98 -27.55 8.81
CA GLN A 132 -16.76 -28.27 8.42
C GLN A 132 -16.68 -28.36 6.90
N GLY A 133 -15.46 -28.42 6.37
CA GLY A 133 -15.17 -28.51 4.94
C GLY A 133 -13.94 -27.68 4.57
N LEU A 134 -13.51 -27.83 3.32
CA LEU A 134 -12.46 -27.01 2.71
C LEU A 134 -13.12 -26.12 1.67
N VAL A 135 -13.01 -24.79 1.84
CA VAL A 135 -13.43 -23.80 0.85
C VAL A 135 -12.18 -23.25 0.19
N LEU A 136 -12.09 -23.38 -1.13
CA LEU A 136 -10.97 -22.88 -1.93
C LEU A 136 -11.47 -21.69 -2.74
N MET A 137 -10.94 -20.51 -2.47
CA MET A 137 -11.14 -19.32 -3.29
C MET A 137 -9.96 -19.21 -4.25
N THR A 138 -10.21 -19.39 -5.54
CA THR A 138 -9.19 -19.33 -6.59
C THR A 138 -9.40 -18.08 -7.44
N GLY A 139 -8.33 -17.57 -8.02
CA GLY A 139 -8.34 -16.49 -9.01
C GLY A 139 -8.34 -17.01 -10.43
#